data_AF-A0A1F9YE19-F1
#
_entry.id   AF-A0A1F9YE19-F1
#
_cell.length_a   1.000
_cell.length_b   1.000
_cell.length_c   1.000
_cell.angle_alpha   90.00
_cell.angle_beta   90.00
_cell.angle_gamma   90.00
#
_symmetry.space_group_name_H-M   'P 1'
#
loop_
_entity.id
_entity.type
_entity.pdbx_description
1 polymer ?
#
loop_
_entity_poly.entity_id
_entity_poly.type
_entity_poly.pdbx_seq_one_letter_code
_entity_poly.pdbx_strand_id
1 'polypeptide(L)'
;MKAYPEEFTFCYDYASVLKSLGRDADAYPYAVRAAAAGYGDNWLRAVRLKAELELALGRKADAAKTLDEAVAQTQMPKSSAVRTGRYLLALRRLREKLTKR
;
A
#
# COMPACT_ATOMS: atom_id res chain seq x y z
N MET A 1 23.54 -15.28 -1.47
CA MET A 1 22.98 -14.34 -0.48
C MET A 1 21.47 -14.46 -0.45
N LYS A 2 20.88 -15.17 0.54
CA LYS A 2 19.44 -15.08 0.84
C LYS A 2 19.27 -13.98 1.90
N ALA A 3 19.38 -12.72 1.48
CA ALA A 3 19.20 -11.60 2.40
C ALA A 3 17.72 -11.14 2.30
N TYR A 4 16.93 -11.48 3.32
CA TYR A 4 15.62 -10.87 3.64
C TYR A 4 14.55 -10.87 2.54
N PRO A 5 14.21 -12.03 1.94
CA PRO A 5 13.17 -12.06 0.91
C PRO A 5 11.76 -11.71 1.43
N GLU A 6 11.52 -11.70 2.74
CA GLU A 6 10.17 -11.48 3.29
C GLU A 6 10.15 -10.40 4.37
N GLU A 7 11.21 -9.60 4.48
CA GLU A 7 11.21 -8.51 5.44
C GLU A 7 10.41 -7.33 4.92
N PHE A 8 9.42 -6.90 5.72
CA PHE A 8 8.58 -5.75 5.43
C PHE A 8 9.40 -4.50 5.09
N THR A 9 10.34 -4.11 5.96
CA THR A 9 11.06 -2.83 5.85
C THR A 9 11.83 -2.76 4.54
N PHE A 10 12.63 -3.80 4.25
CA PHE A 10 13.36 -3.89 2.98
C PHE A 10 12.43 -3.82 1.77
N CYS A 11 11.38 -4.65 1.74
CA CYS A 11 10.46 -4.69 0.60
C CYS A 11 9.72 -3.36 0.41
N TYR A 12 9.28 -2.73 1.49
CA TYR A 12 8.55 -1.47 1.46
C TYR A 12 9.44 -0.31 1.00
N ASP A 13 10.63 -0.18 1.58
CA ASP A 13 11.54 0.92 1.27
C ASP A 13 12.08 0.78 -0.16
N TYR A 14 12.45 -0.44 -0.57
CA TYR A 14 12.94 -0.69 -1.91
C TYR A 14 11.86 -0.44 -2.99
N ALA A 15 10.63 -0.89 -2.75
CA ALA A 15 9.49 -0.55 -3.62
C ALA A 15 9.27 0.97 -3.71
N SER A 16 9.38 1.68 -2.58
CA SER A 16 9.22 3.13 -2.53
C SER A 16 10.29 3.86 -3.33
N VAL A 17 11.55 3.42 -3.22
CA VAL A 17 12.66 3.95 -4.03
C VAL A 17 12.43 3.69 -5.52
N LEU A 18 12.12 2.46 -5.92
CA LEU A 18 11.85 2.12 -7.32
C LEU A 18 10.69 2.95 -7.89
N LYS A 19 9.61 3.14 -7.13
CA LYS A 19 8.50 4.02 -7.52
C LYS A 19 8.96 5.47 -7.72
N SER A 20 9.79 6.00 -6.82
CA SER A 20 10.33 7.37 -6.96
C SER A 20 11.20 7.56 -8.20
N LEU A 21 11.81 6.48 -8.69
CA LEU A 21 12.58 6.43 -9.93
C LEU A 21 11.71 6.16 -11.18
N GLY A 22 10.38 6.10 -11.04
CA GLY A 22 9.46 5.79 -12.14
C GLY A 22 9.50 4.32 -12.60
N ARG A 23 10.14 3.44 -11.83
CA ARG A 23 10.27 2.01 -12.15
C ARG A 23 9.10 1.22 -11.56
N ASP A 24 7.88 1.59 -11.93
CA ASP A 24 6.66 1.07 -11.29
C ASP A 24 6.49 -0.44 -11.46
N ALA A 25 6.87 -0.98 -12.63
CA ALA A 25 6.80 -2.41 -12.92
C ALA A 25 7.76 -3.21 -12.02
N ASP A 26 8.96 -2.68 -11.78
CA ASP A 26 9.95 -3.31 -10.89
C ASP A 26 9.56 -3.15 -9.42
N ALA A 27 8.94 -2.02 -9.06
CA ALA A 27 8.50 -1.73 -7.69
C ALA A 27 7.37 -2.64 -7.22
N TYR A 28 6.42 -2.93 -8.12
CA TYR A 28 5.19 -3.66 -7.80
C TYR A 28 5.41 -4.99 -7.04
N PRO A 29 6.26 -5.93 -7.48
CA PRO A 29 6.47 -7.19 -6.76
C PRO A 29 7.00 -7.00 -5.33
N TYR A 30 7.77 -5.94 -5.07
CA TYR A 30 8.24 -5.64 -3.71
C TYR A 30 7.13 -5.04 -2.85
N ALA A 31 6.26 -4.20 -3.41
CA ALA A 31 5.08 -3.70 -2.67
C ALA A 31 4.10 -4.82 -2.32
N VAL A 32 3.93 -5.81 -3.19
CA VAL A 32 3.14 -7.02 -2.89
C VAL A 32 3.74 -7.79 -1.71
N ARG A 33 5.05 -8.03 -1.70
CA ARG A 33 5.74 -8.72 -0.59
C ARG A 33 5.66 -7.92 0.71
N ALA A 34 5.81 -6.60 0.65
CA ALA A 34 5.65 -5.73 1.81
C ALA A 34 4.22 -5.81 2.37
N ALA A 35 3.20 -5.86 1.51
CA ALA A 35 1.81 -6.01 1.96
C ALA A 35 1.55 -7.39 2.55
N ALA A 36 2.19 -8.45 2.06
CA ALA A 36 2.06 -9.81 2.61
C ALA A 36 2.77 -9.96 3.97
N ALA A 37 3.92 -9.31 4.16
CA ALA A 37 4.71 -9.41 5.39
C ALA A 37 4.32 -8.36 6.46
N GLY A 38 3.63 -7.29 6.07
CA GLY A 38 3.24 -6.20 6.95
C GLY A 38 2.06 -6.55 7.85
N TYR A 39 2.00 -5.93 9.02
CA TYR A 39 0.85 -5.95 9.93
C TYR A 39 0.55 -4.54 10.47
N GLY A 40 -0.66 -4.32 10.97
CA GLY A 40 -1.09 -3.03 11.54
C GLY A 40 -0.83 -1.84 10.63
N ASP A 41 -0.20 -0.78 11.17
CA ASP A 41 0.10 0.43 10.41
C ASP A 41 1.08 0.18 9.24
N ASN A 42 1.99 -0.76 9.38
CA ASN A 42 2.94 -1.12 8.32
C ASN A 42 2.22 -1.76 7.13
N TRP A 43 1.27 -2.64 7.41
CA TRP A 43 0.40 -3.21 6.37
C TRP A 43 -0.37 -2.13 5.62
N LEU A 44 -1.01 -1.17 6.32
CA LEU A 44 -1.75 -0.07 5.69
C LEU A 44 -0.85 0.80 4.78
N ARG A 45 0.40 1.03 5.19
CA ARG A 45 1.38 1.73 4.36
C ARG A 45 1.72 0.96 3.09
N ALA A 46 1.97 -0.35 3.19
CA ALA A 46 2.30 -1.19 2.05
C ALA A 46 1.11 -1.36 1.09
N VAL A 47 -0.11 -1.54 1.60
CA VAL A 47 -1.35 -1.56 0.79
C VAL A 47 -1.48 -0.27 -0.01
N ARG A 48 -1.25 0.90 0.62
CA ARG A 48 -1.31 2.17 -0.11
C ARG A 48 -0.29 2.21 -1.24
N LEU A 49 0.96 1.82 -0.98
CA LEU A 49 2.02 1.79 -1.98
C LEU A 49 1.68 0.83 -3.13
N LYS A 50 1.18 -0.37 -2.81
CA LYS A 50 0.71 -1.35 -3.79
C LYS A 50 -0.40 -0.76 -4.68
N ALA A 51 -1.41 -0.13 -4.11
CA ALA A 51 -2.51 0.48 -4.86
C ALA A 51 -2.05 1.65 -5.75
N GLU A 52 -1.10 2.47 -5.28
CA GLU A 52 -0.51 3.54 -6.09
C GLU A 52 0.27 2.98 -7.30
N LEU A 53 0.96 1.86 -7.13
CA LEU A 53 1.66 1.16 -8.21
C LEU A 53 0.71 0.47 -9.19
N GLU A 54 -0.35 -0.16 -8.68
CA GLU A 54 -1.42 -0.72 -9.52
C GLU A 54 -2.02 0.36 -10.44
N LEU A 55 -2.27 1.56 -9.90
CA LEU A 55 -2.71 2.71 -10.67
C LEU A 55 -1.70 3.15 -11.73
N ALA A 56 -0.42 3.27 -11.36
CA ALA A 56 0.63 3.67 -12.30
C ALA A 56 0.79 2.67 -13.46
N LEU A 57 0.52 1.38 -13.18
CA LEU A 57 0.53 0.29 -14.16
C LEU A 57 -0.80 0.14 -14.94
N GLY A 58 -1.75 1.07 -14.78
CA GLY A 58 -3.05 1.03 -15.47
C GLY A 58 -4.03 -0.01 -14.92
N ARG A 59 -3.71 -0.69 -13.81
CA ARG A 59 -4.52 -1.73 -13.17
C ARG A 59 -5.54 -1.12 -12.21
N LYS A 60 -6.43 -0.28 -12.75
CA LYS A 60 -7.42 0.50 -11.97
C LYS A 60 -8.35 -0.40 -11.12
N ALA A 61 -8.75 -1.55 -11.65
CA ALA A 61 -9.61 -2.51 -10.96
C ALA A 61 -8.90 -3.15 -9.75
N ASP A 62 -7.63 -3.55 -9.92
CA ASP A 62 -6.81 -4.13 -8.84
C ASP A 62 -6.60 -3.11 -7.72
N ALA A 63 -6.29 -1.85 -8.08
CA ALA A 63 -6.16 -0.76 -7.11
C ALA A 63 -7.44 -0.53 -6.30
N ALA A 64 -8.61 -0.55 -6.96
CA ALA A 64 -9.89 -0.42 -6.27
C ALA A 64 -10.11 -1.57 -5.29
N LYS A 65 -9.88 -2.82 -5.73
CA LYS A 65 -10.02 -4.01 -4.90
C LYS A 65 -9.08 -3.98 -3.69
N THR A 66 -7.80 -3.70 -3.90
CA THR A 66 -6.78 -3.57 -2.84
C THR A 66 -7.22 -2.58 -1.75
N LEU A 67 -7.76 -1.42 -2.15
CA LEU A 67 -8.20 -0.39 -1.22
C LEU A 67 -9.48 -0.78 -0.50
N ASP A 68 -10.46 -1.34 -1.20
CA ASP A 68 -11.75 -1.74 -0.62
C ASP A 68 -11.56 -2.85 0.43
N GLU A 69 -10.73 -3.86 0.12
CA GLU A 69 -10.39 -4.94 1.05
C GLU A 69 -9.69 -4.42 2.31
N ALA A 70 -8.74 -3.47 2.17
CA ALA A 70 -8.00 -2.94 3.30
C ALA A 70 -8.86 -2.04 4.20
N VAL A 71 -9.74 -1.23 3.60
CA VAL A 71 -10.69 -0.39 4.35
C VAL A 71 -11.69 -1.25 5.10
N ALA A 72 -12.18 -2.35 4.52
CA ALA A 72 -13.12 -3.27 5.16
C ALA A 72 -12.51 -4.00 6.37
N GLN A 73 -11.21 -4.33 6.32
CA GLN A 73 -10.49 -5.03 7.38
C GLN A 73 -10.02 -4.11 8.52
N THR A 74 -10.07 -2.79 8.34
CA THR A 74 -9.49 -1.83 9.31
C THR A 74 -10.56 -0.97 9.95
N GLN A 75 -10.68 -1.08 11.28
CA GLN A 75 -11.57 -0.21 12.03
C GLN A 75 -10.91 1.16 12.30
N MET A 76 -11.71 2.23 12.19
CA MET A 76 -11.27 3.56 12.60
C MET A 76 -11.02 3.57 14.13
N PRO A 77 -9.81 3.95 14.59
CA PRO A 77 -9.55 4.06 16.01
C PRO A 77 -10.39 5.18 16.64
N LYS A 78 -10.82 4.99 17.89
CA LYS A 78 -11.54 6.01 18.67
C LYS A 78 -10.65 7.18 19.11
N SER A 79 -9.33 6.97 19.14
CA SER A 79 -8.33 7.96 19.55
C SER A 79 -7.43 8.32 18.38
N SER A 80 -7.10 9.61 18.27
CA SER A 80 -6.12 10.14 17.32
C SER A 80 -4.67 9.87 17.74
N ALA A 81 -4.43 9.32 18.93
CA ALA A 81 -3.08 8.96 19.39
C ALA A 81 -2.43 7.85 18.54
N VAL A 82 -3.23 7.04 17.86
CA VAL A 82 -2.74 5.95 17.00
C VAL A 82 -2.74 6.39 15.53
N ARG A 83 -1.66 6.10 14.81
CA ARG A 83 -1.48 6.56 13.42
C ARG A 83 -2.40 5.86 12.42
N THR A 84 -2.99 4.72 12.80
CA THR A 84 -3.93 3.94 11.97
C THR A 84 -5.01 4.79 11.30
N GLY A 85 -5.61 5.73 12.04
CA GLY A 85 -6.66 6.60 11.49
C GLY A 85 -6.16 7.46 10.31
N ARG A 86 -4.93 7.99 10.40
CA ARG A 86 -4.30 8.75 9.32
C ARG A 86 -4.09 7.89 8.08
N TYR A 87 -3.62 6.65 8.24
CA TYR A 87 -3.38 5.75 7.11
C TYR A 87 -4.70 5.28 6.47
N LEU A 88 -5.71 4.94 7.28
CA LEU A 88 -7.03 4.55 6.78
C LEU A 88 -7.69 5.70 5.98
N LEU A 89 -7.60 6.94 6.46
CA LEU A 89 -8.10 8.10 5.71
C LEU A 89 -7.34 8.31 4.39
N ALA A 90 -6.03 8.02 4.35
CA ALA A 90 -5.27 8.09 3.11
C ALA A 90 -5.74 7.05 2.08
N LEU A 91 -6.06 5.82 2.51
CA LEU A 91 -6.63 4.79 1.64
C LEU A 91 -7.99 5.22 1.07
N ARG A 92 -8.90 5.72 1.93
CA ARG A 92 -10.23 6.22 1.51
C ARG A 92 -10.13 7.34 0.49
N ARG A 93 -9.26 8.33 0.74
CA ARG A 93 -9.02 9.44 -0.21
C ARG A 93 -8.46 8.95 -1.54
N LEU A 94 -7.57 7.96 -1.53
CA LEU A 94 -7.08 7.37 -2.77
C LEU A 94 -8.24 6.71 -3.52
N ARG A 95 -9.06 5.91 -2.82
CA ARG A 95 -10.23 5.23 -3.40
C ARG A 95 -11.27 6.19 -4.00
N GLU A 96 -11.53 7.32 -3.34
CA GLU A 96 -12.40 8.37 -3.87
C GLU A 96 -11.84 9.02 -5.15
N LYS A 97 -10.52 9.15 -5.27
CA LYS A 97 -9.91 9.67 -6.51
C LYS A 97 -10.05 8.69 -7.68
N LEU A 98 -10.14 7.39 -7.42
CA LEU A 98 -10.39 6.38 -8.46
C LEU A 98 -11.80 6.48 -9.06
N THR A 99 -12.80 6.90 -8.29
CA THR A 99 -14.20 6.96 -8.75
C THR A 99 -14.55 8.27 -9.45
N LYS A 100 -13.81 9.34 -9.17
CA LYS A 100 -14.04 10.69 -9.74
C LYS A 100 -13.33 10.93 -11.09
N ARG A 101 -12.62 9.93 -11.62
CA ARG A 101 -11.92 9.96 -12.93
C ARG A 101 -12.47 8.88 -13.82
#